data_AF-A0A973PI57-F1
#
_entry.id   AF-A0A973PI57-F1
#
_cell.length_a   1.000
_cell.length_b   1.000
_cell.length_c   1.000
_cell.angle_alpha   90.00
_cell.angle_beta   90.00
_cell.angle_gamma   90.00
#
_symmetry.space_group_name_H-M   'P 1'
#
loop_
_entity.id
_entity.type
_entity.pdbx_description
1 polymer ?
#
loop_
_entity_poly.entity_id
_entity_poly.type
_entity_poly.pdbx_seq_one_letter_code
_entity_poly.pdbx_strand_id
1 'polypeptide(L)'
;MTWWSVVRFLHVLSAALWVGGQLTVSLVVLPLARRLLDEQRKAGMLTAVGRRFGIITGAVFLPVQLATGVALAWHKGVTWASLAEPGYGRILAAKLLLFCAVMVAAALHGWATGAARPRLARALAVSSLVGSLGVVLLATALPVT
;
A
#
# COMPACT_ATOMS: atom_id res chain seq x y z
N MET A 1 21.90 -1.48 17.71
CA MET A 1 21.07 -1.12 16.54
C MET A 1 21.24 0.37 16.28
N THR A 2 21.40 0.82 15.03
CA THR A 2 21.48 2.26 14.75
C THR A 2 20.07 2.84 14.62
N TRP A 3 19.93 4.16 14.83
CA TRP A 3 18.67 4.87 14.60
C TRP A 3 18.08 4.59 13.20
N TRP A 4 18.93 4.57 12.18
CA TRP A 4 18.53 4.28 10.79
C TRP A 4 18.04 2.85 10.57
N SER A 5 18.53 1.88 11.35
CA SER A 5 17.96 0.52 11.34
C SER A 5 16.51 0.52 11.82
N VAL A 6 16.18 1.32 12.84
CA VAL A 6 14.80 1.46 13.36
C VAL A 6 13.90 2.12 12.33
N VAL A 7 14.33 3.21 11.70
CA VAL A 7 13.57 3.89 10.64
C VAL A 7 13.27 2.94 9.48
N ARG A 8 14.28 2.17 9.04
CA ARG A 8 14.11 1.16 7.98
C ARG A 8 13.18 0.03 8.42
N PHE A 9 13.32 -0.45 9.66
CA PHE A 9 12.44 -1.47 10.21
C PHE A 9 10.99 -1.01 10.20
N LEU A 10 10.69 0.21 10.68
CA LEU A 10 9.34 0.77 10.67
C LEU A 10 8.79 0.92 9.24
N HIS A 11 9.62 1.36 8.29
CA HIS A 11 9.24 1.46 6.87
C HIS A 11 8.83 0.09 6.29
N VAL A 12 9.62 -0.95 6.57
CA VAL A 12 9.38 -2.31 6.06
C VAL A 12 8.20 -2.95 6.79
N LEU A 13 8.11 -2.82 8.12
CA LEU A 13 7.02 -3.36 8.91
C LEU A 13 5.67 -2.76 8.49
N SER A 14 5.61 -1.43 8.32
CA SER A 14 4.41 -0.74 7.85
C SER A 14 3.99 -1.23 6.46
N ALA A 15 4.94 -1.34 5.51
CA ALA A 15 4.66 -1.89 4.19
C ALA A 15 4.18 -3.36 4.25
N ALA A 16 4.81 -4.19 5.08
CA ALA A 16 4.45 -5.60 5.23
C ALA A 16 3.04 -5.76 5.81
N LEU A 17 2.67 -4.97 6.82
CA LEU A 17 1.33 -4.99 7.41
C LEU A 17 0.27 -4.46 6.44
N TRP A 18 0.59 -3.44 5.65
CA TRP A 18 -0.30 -2.93 4.62
C TRP A 18 -0.55 -3.98 3.54
N VAL A 19 0.50 -4.40 2.82
CA VAL A 19 0.36 -5.31 1.68
C VAL A 19 -0.12 -6.69 2.15
N GLY A 20 0.38 -7.17 3.29
CA GLY A 20 -0.09 -8.37 3.95
C GLY A 20 -1.55 -8.28 4.39
N GLY A 21 -2.01 -7.12 4.85
CA GLY A 21 -3.41 -6.87 5.17
C GLY A 21 -4.32 -6.93 3.93
N GLN A 22 -3.91 -6.32 2.81
CA GLN A 22 -4.63 -6.42 1.54
C GLN A 22 -4.71 -7.89 1.06
N LEU A 23 -3.60 -8.64 1.14
CA LEU A 23 -3.57 -10.06 0.81
C LEU A 23 -4.47 -10.88 1.73
N THR A 24 -4.41 -10.65 3.05
CA THR A 24 -5.24 -11.36 4.03
C THR A 24 -6.73 -11.13 3.76
N VAL A 25 -7.13 -9.88 3.52
CA VAL A 25 -8.52 -9.56 3.17
C VAL A 25 -8.94 -10.27 1.89
N SER A 26 -8.09 -10.25 0.86
CA SER A 26 -8.43 -10.78 -0.47
C SER A 26 -8.43 -12.30 -0.55
N LEU A 27 -7.47 -12.95 0.10
CA LEU A 27 -7.20 -14.39 -0.02
C LEU A 27 -7.82 -15.23 1.11
N VAL A 28 -8.03 -14.65 2.28
CA VAL A 28 -8.53 -15.38 3.46
C VAL A 28 -9.93 -14.90 3.84
N VAL A 29 -10.09 -13.61 4.14
CA VAL A 29 -11.36 -13.08 4.66
C VAL A 29 -12.47 -13.14 3.61
N LEU A 30 -12.22 -12.63 2.40
CA LEU A 30 -13.22 -12.55 1.35
C LEU A 30 -13.75 -13.93 0.90
N PRO A 31 -12.91 -14.95 0.63
CA PRO A 31 -13.41 -16.28 0.26
C PRO A 31 -14.21 -16.94 1.38
N LEU A 32 -13.77 -16.79 2.63
CA LEU A 32 -14.46 -17.36 3.77
C LEU A 32 -15.83 -16.69 4.00
N ALA A 33 -15.89 -15.37 3.91
CA ALA A 33 -17.13 -14.60 3.98
C ALA A 33 -18.15 -15.02 2.92
N ARG A 34 -17.69 -15.28 1.69
CA ARG A 34 -18.55 -15.76 0.60
C ARG A 34 -19.09 -17.17 0.82
N ARG A 35 -18.40 -18.00 1.59
CA ARG A 35 -18.80 -19.39 1.86
C ARG A 35 -19.72 -19.52 3.07
N LEU A 36 -19.50 -18.71 4.11
CA LEU A 36 -20.14 -18.91 5.41
C LEU A 36 -21.28 -17.94 5.73
N LEU A 37 -21.40 -16.81 5.01
CA LEU A 37 -22.36 -15.75 5.34
C LEU A 37 -23.40 -15.56 4.23
N ASP A 38 -24.62 -15.24 4.63
CA ASP A 38 -25.64 -14.70 3.73
C ASP A 38 -25.21 -13.34 3.13
N GLU A 39 -25.89 -12.92 2.06
CA GLU A 39 -25.54 -11.70 1.31
C GLU A 39 -25.51 -10.43 2.19
N GLN A 40 -26.46 -10.29 3.11
CA GLN A 40 -26.58 -9.10 3.94
C GLN A 40 -25.46 -9.04 4.99
N ARG A 41 -25.21 -10.14 5.71
CA ARG A 41 -24.13 -10.23 6.70
C ARG A 41 -22.76 -10.10 6.04
N LYS A 42 -22.58 -10.72 4.87
CA LYS A 42 -21.36 -10.61 4.07
C LYS A 42 -21.07 -9.16 3.69
N ALA A 43 -22.05 -8.44 3.13
CA ALA A 43 -21.89 -7.06 2.71
C ALA A 43 -21.55 -6.13 3.89
N GLY A 44 -22.25 -6.30 5.02
CA GLY A 44 -21.98 -5.53 6.24
C GLY A 44 -20.58 -5.77 6.79
N MET A 45 -20.16 -7.04 6.91
CA MET A 45 -18.84 -7.41 7.41
C MET A 45 -17.72 -6.89 6.50
N LEU A 46 -17.81 -7.10 5.18
CA LEU A 46 -16.78 -6.64 4.24
C LEU A 46 -16.66 -5.11 4.22
N THR A 47 -17.78 -4.40 4.36
CA THR A 47 -17.77 -2.93 4.47
C THR A 47 -17.09 -2.48 5.76
N ALA A 48 -17.36 -3.14 6.89
CA ALA A 48 -16.73 -2.83 8.17
C ALA A 48 -15.21 -3.08 8.13
N VAL A 49 -14.79 -4.22 7.58
CA VAL A 49 -13.37 -4.55 7.38
C VAL A 49 -12.69 -3.52 6.48
N GLY A 50 -13.27 -3.24 5.31
CA GLY A 50 -12.72 -2.27 4.37
C GLY A 50 -12.59 -0.86 4.97
N ARG A 51 -13.62 -0.40 5.69
CA ARG A 51 -13.59 0.90 6.39
C ARG A 51 -12.52 0.94 7.47
N ARG A 52 -12.42 -0.09 8.32
CA ARG A 52 -11.39 -0.16 9.38
C ARG A 52 -10.00 -0.18 8.78
N PHE A 53 -9.78 -0.99 7.74
CA PHE A 53 -8.51 -1.06 7.02
C PHE A 53 -8.15 0.26 6.36
N GLY A 54 -9.10 0.94 5.72
CA GLY A 54 -8.92 2.26 5.12
C GLY A 54 -8.52 3.32 6.17
N ILE A 55 -9.17 3.33 7.33
CA ILE A 55 -8.82 4.24 8.44
C ILE A 55 -7.40 3.97 8.94
N ILE A 56 -7.02 2.70 9.18
CA ILE A 56 -5.66 2.35 9.62
C ILE A 56 -4.64 2.72 8.55
N THR A 57 -4.97 2.51 7.27
CA THR A 57 -4.10 2.88 6.15
C THR A 57 -3.85 4.39 6.13
N GLY A 58 -4.90 5.19 6.21
CA GLY A 58 -4.78 6.66 6.18
C GLY A 58 -4.14 7.25 7.44
N ALA A 59 -4.44 6.70 8.62
CA ALA A 59 -4.00 7.25 9.89
C ALA A 59 -2.63 6.72 10.37
N VAL A 60 -2.22 5.54 9.92
CA VAL A 60 -1.00 4.86 10.40
C VAL A 60 -0.06 4.56 9.25
N PHE A 61 -0.45 3.70 8.31
CA PHE A 61 0.49 3.19 7.30
C PHE A 61 1.00 4.29 6.39
N LEU A 62 0.12 5.16 5.89
CA LEU A 62 0.50 6.25 5.00
C LEU A 62 1.45 7.26 5.69
N PRO A 63 1.14 7.83 6.88
CA PRO A 63 2.07 8.70 7.59
C PRO A 63 3.42 8.04 7.89
N VAL A 64 3.42 6.79 8.38
CA VAL A 64 4.67 6.06 8.66
C VAL A 64 5.47 5.88 7.38
N GLN A 65 4.83 5.52 6.26
CA GLN A 65 5.52 5.27 5.01
C GLN A 65 6.13 6.51 4.38
N LEU A 66 5.40 7.63 4.44
CA LEU A 66 5.89 8.92 3.96
C LEU A 66 7.04 9.43 4.86
N ALA A 67 6.85 9.47 6.17
CA ALA A 67 7.85 9.97 7.10
C ALA A 67 9.15 9.16 7.03
N THR A 68 9.05 7.83 7.11
CA THR A 68 10.23 6.96 7.04
C THR A 68 10.83 6.92 5.63
N GLY A 69 10.02 6.97 4.58
CA GLY A 69 10.50 7.01 3.19
C GLY A 69 11.31 8.28 2.89
N VAL A 70 10.80 9.44 3.31
CA VAL A 70 11.49 10.73 3.18
C VAL A 70 12.77 10.72 4.02
N ALA A 71 12.72 10.25 5.28
CA ALA A 71 13.90 10.18 6.13
C ALA A 71 15.01 9.30 5.54
N LEU A 72 14.65 8.14 4.96
CA LEU A 72 15.62 7.25 4.30
C LEU A 72 16.18 7.85 3.01
N ALA A 73 15.36 8.55 2.23
CA ALA A 73 15.81 9.25 1.02
C ALA A 73 16.78 10.38 1.37
N TRP A 74 16.44 11.17 2.40
CA TRP A 74 17.33 12.22 2.92
C TRP A 74 18.65 11.64 3.40
N HIS A 75 18.62 10.56 4.20
CA HIS A 75 19.83 9.94 4.72
C HIS A 75 20.78 9.46 3.62
N LYS A 76 20.22 9.04 2.49
CA LYS A 76 20.97 8.64 1.29
C LYS A 76 21.39 9.81 0.40
N GLY A 77 21.11 11.06 0.79
CA GLY A 77 21.46 12.25 0.01
C GLY A 77 20.66 12.38 -1.30
N VAL A 78 19.48 11.77 -1.40
CA VAL A 78 18.64 11.84 -2.61
C VAL A 78 18.15 13.27 -2.82
N THR A 79 18.44 13.81 -4.01
CA THR A 79 17.91 15.10 -4.47
C THR A 79 16.88 14.89 -5.59
N TRP A 80 16.20 15.95 -6.00
CA TRP A 80 15.32 15.92 -7.17
C TRP A 80 16.05 15.53 -8.46
N ALA A 81 17.30 15.98 -8.63
CA ALA A 81 18.13 15.62 -9.77
C ALA A 81 18.50 14.13 -9.74
N SER A 82 18.77 13.57 -8.56
CA SER A 82 19.09 12.15 -8.37
C SER A 82 17.99 11.23 -8.89
N LEU A 83 16.72 11.65 -8.95
CA LEU A 83 15.61 10.82 -9.46
C LEU A 83 15.69 10.56 -10.98
N ALA A 84 16.38 11.42 -11.74
CA ALA A 84 16.59 11.23 -13.17
C ALA A 84 17.78 10.28 -13.49
N GLU A 85 18.66 10.08 -12.51
CA GLU A 85 19.88 9.30 -12.68
C GLU A 85 19.60 7.79 -12.83
N PRO A 86 20.29 7.11 -13.75
CA PRO A 86 20.21 5.65 -13.89
C PRO A 86 20.56 4.92 -12.58
N GLY A 87 19.99 3.72 -12.39
CA GLY A 87 20.20 2.91 -11.20
C GLY A 87 19.24 3.29 -10.07
N TYR A 88 19.78 3.71 -8.92
CA TYR A 88 18.99 3.96 -7.71
C TYR A 88 17.90 5.02 -7.91
N GLY A 89 18.24 6.12 -8.59
CA GLY A 89 17.37 7.26 -8.86
C GLY A 89 16.07 6.90 -9.58
N ARG A 90 16.21 6.32 -10.79
CA ARG A 90 15.06 5.90 -11.60
C ARG A 90 14.19 4.83 -10.94
N ILE A 91 14.79 3.87 -10.22
CA ILE A 91 14.02 2.84 -9.50
C ILE A 91 13.22 3.49 -8.37
N LEU A 92 13.81 4.43 -7.64
CA LEU A 92 13.10 5.19 -6.61
C LEU A 92 11.98 6.04 -7.23
N ALA A 93 12.22 6.71 -8.35
CA ALA A 93 11.20 7.49 -9.06
C ALA A 93 10.02 6.61 -9.50
N ALA A 94 10.30 5.45 -10.10
CA ALA A 94 9.28 4.48 -10.49
C ALA A 94 8.48 3.99 -9.27
N LYS A 95 9.16 3.72 -8.14
CA LYS A 95 8.51 3.31 -6.88
C LYS A 95 7.57 4.39 -6.36
N LEU A 96 7.98 5.67 -6.40
CA LEU A 96 7.16 6.79 -5.94
C LEU A 96 5.96 7.02 -6.86
N LEU A 97 6.13 6.97 -8.18
CA LEU A 97 5.03 7.07 -9.14
C LEU A 97 4.00 5.95 -8.95
N LEU A 98 4.48 4.72 -8.79
CA LEU A 98 3.62 3.56 -8.54
C LEU A 98 2.90 3.69 -7.19
N PHE A 99 3.59 4.15 -6.14
CA PHE A 99 2.98 4.42 -4.85
C PHE A 99 1.84 5.45 -4.97
N CYS A 100 2.05 6.55 -5.69
CA CYS A 100 1.01 7.54 -5.96
C CYS A 100 -0.18 6.93 -6.72
N ALA A 101 0.08 6.11 -7.74
CA ALA A 101 -0.99 5.41 -8.47
C ALA A 101 -1.79 4.45 -7.57
N VAL A 102 -1.12 3.74 -6.66
CA VAL A 102 -1.77 2.90 -5.63
C VAL A 102 -2.63 3.74 -4.69
N MET A 103 -2.18 4.93 -4.28
CA MET A 103 -2.96 5.82 -3.41
C MET A 103 -4.23 6.30 -4.11
N VAL A 104 -4.12 6.70 -5.37
CA VAL A 104 -5.28 7.09 -6.19
C VAL A 104 -6.24 5.91 -6.33
N ALA A 105 -5.76 4.71 -6.66
CA ALA A 105 -6.59 3.53 -6.77
C ALA A 105 -7.30 3.17 -5.44
N ALA A 106 -6.60 3.29 -4.31
CA ALA A 106 -7.16 3.02 -2.98
C ALA A 106 -8.24 4.05 -2.59
N ALA A 107 -8.00 5.34 -2.85
CA ALA A 107 -8.98 6.39 -2.60
C ALA A 107 -10.24 6.21 -3.48
N LEU A 108 -10.04 5.94 -4.78
CA LEU A 108 -11.14 5.66 -5.70
C LEU A 108 -11.89 4.37 -5.33
N HIS A 109 -11.20 3.36 -4.78
CA HIS A 109 -11.85 2.14 -4.29
C HIS A 109 -12.81 2.45 -3.14
N GLY A 110 -12.38 3.26 -2.17
CA GLY A 110 -13.23 3.71 -1.06
C GLY A 110 -14.46 4.47 -1.55
N TRP A 111 -14.26 5.41 -2.48
CA TRP A 111 -15.35 6.15 -3.11
C TRP A 111 -16.30 5.23 -3.90
N ALA A 112 -15.79 4.34 -4.74
CA ALA A 112 -16.60 3.43 -5.56
C ALA A 112 -17.42 2.45 -4.71
N THR A 113 -16.89 2.07 -3.54
CA THR A 113 -17.61 1.26 -2.55
C THR A 113 -18.77 2.05 -1.95
N GLY A 114 -18.55 3.30 -1.54
CA GLY A 114 -19.61 4.18 -1.04
C GLY A 114 -20.67 4.55 -2.09
N ALA A 115 -20.27 4.67 -3.36
CA ALA A 115 -21.16 4.95 -4.49
C ALA A 115 -21.88 3.70 -5.03
N ALA A 116 -21.80 2.55 -4.34
CA ALA A 116 -22.41 1.29 -4.74
C ALA A 116 -22.04 0.82 -6.17
N ARG A 117 -20.77 1.00 -6.58
CA ARG A 117 -20.22 0.58 -7.89
C ARG A 117 -19.31 -0.66 -7.75
N PRO A 118 -19.87 -1.87 -7.59
CA PRO A 118 -19.10 -3.05 -7.17
C PRO A 118 -18.03 -3.49 -8.18
N ARG A 119 -18.30 -3.37 -9.49
CA ARG A 119 -17.33 -3.74 -10.54
C ARG A 119 -16.09 -2.83 -10.49
N LEU A 120 -16.31 -1.53 -10.39
CA LEU A 120 -15.24 -0.54 -10.29
C LEU A 120 -14.46 -0.69 -8.98
N ALA A 121 -15.16 -0.83 -7.85
CA ALA A 121 -14.54 -1.05 -6.55
C ALA A 121 -13.63 -2.28 -6.56
N ARG A 122 -14.07 -3.39 -7.17
CA ARG A 122 -13.25 -4.60 -7.31
C ARG A 122 -12.01 -4.37 -8.19
N ALA A 123 -12.17 -3.72 -9.35
CA ALA A 123 -11.05 -3.44 -10.23
C ALA A 123 -10.00 -2.57 -9.51
N LEU A 124 -10.42 -1.51 -8.83
CA LEU A 124 -9.53 -0.61 -8.08
C LEU A 124 -8.85 -1.30 -6.89
N ALA A 125 -9.55 -2.19 -6.18
CA ALA A 125 -8.94 -2.99 -5.12
C ALA A 125 -7.83 -3.91 -5.64
N VAL A 126 -8.09 -4.62 -6.76
CA VAL A 126 -7.09 -5.48 -7.41
C VAL A 126 -5.92 -4.65 -7.92
N SER A 127 -6.17 -3.53 -8.60
CA SER A 127 -5.12 -2.63 -9.08
C SER A 127 -4.27 -2.08 -7.93
N SER A 128 -4.88 -1.69 -6.81
CA SER A 128 -4.17 -1.22 -5.62
C SER A 128 -3.31 -2.34 -5.02
N LEU A 129 -3.82 -3.56 -4.91
CA LEU A 129 -3.06 -4.71 -4.41
C LEU A 129 -1.86 -5.04 -5.32
N VAL A 130 -2.10 -5.18 -6.63
CA VAL A 130 -1.04 -5.48 -7.61
C VAL A 130 0.01 -4.37 -7.63
N GLY A 131 -0.41 -3.11 -7.63
CA GLY A 131 0.50 -1.98 -7.55
C GLY A 131 1.30 -1.96 -6.25
N SER A 132 0.69 -2.33 -5.12
CA SER A 132 1.39 -2.40 -3.82
C SER A 132 2.46 -3.51 -3.82
N LEU A 133 2.17 -4.67 -4.42
CA LEU A 133 3.16 -5.71 -4.65
C LEU A 133 4.31 -5.21 -5.55
N GLY A 134 3.99 -4.45 -6.59
CA GLY A 134 4.98 -3.78 -7.45
C GLY A 134 5.85 -2.78 -6.68
N VAL A 135 5.29 -2.01 -5.74
CA VAL A 135 6.05 -1.10 -4.87
C VAL A 135 7.06 -1.88 -4.02
N VAL A 136 6.65 -3.02 -3.47
CA VAL A 136 7.53 -3.91 -2.70
C VAL A 136 8.61 -4.51 -3.61
N LEU A 137 8.25 -4.98 -4.80
CA LEU A 137 9.22 -5.50 -5.78
C LEU A 137 10.28 -4.45 -6.15
N LEU A 138 9.86 -3.23 -6.49
CA LEU A 138 10.78 -2.13 -6.78
C LEU A 138 11.65 -1.77 -5.57
N ALA A 139 11.13 -1.88 -4.35
CA ALA A 139 11.92 -1.69 -3.14
C ALA A 139 13.04 -2.73 -3.01
N THR A 140 12.78 -4.00 -3.36
CA THR A 140 13.81 -5.06 -3.34
C THR A 140 14.86 -4.90 -4.45
N ALA A 141 14.51 -4.20 -5.54
CA ALA A 141 15.41 -3.93 -6.65
C ALA A 141 16.32 -2.70 -6.43
N LEU A 142 16.14 -1.94 -5.35
CA LEU A 142 17.00 -0.79 -5.05
C LEU A 142 18.43 -1.27 -4.76
N PRO A 143 19.46 -0.75 -5.46
CA PRO A 143 20.84 -1.14 -5.23
C PRO A 143 21.26 -0.97 -3.77
N VAL A 144 21.96 -1.99 -3.26
CA VAL A 144 22.60 -1.94 -1.94
C VAL A 144 23.83 -1.03 -2.11
N THR A 145 23.73 0.17 -1.57
CA THR A 145 24.79 1.19 -1.52
C THR A 145 25.40 1.20 -0.14
#